data_AF-A0A7X7QF56-F1
#
_entry.id   AF-A0A7X7QF56-F1
#
_cell.length_a   1.000
_cell.length_b   1.000
_cell.length_c   1.000
_cell.angle_alpha   90.00
_cell.angle_beta   90.00
_cell.angle_gamma   90.00
#
_symmetry.space_group_name_H-M   'P 1'
#
loop_
_entity.id
_entity.type
_entity.pdbx_description
1 polymer ?
#
loop_
_entity_poly.entity_id
_entity_poly.type
_entity_poly.pdbx_seq_one_letter_code
_entity_poly.pdbx_strand_id
1 'polypeptide(L)'
;MERGSRRSGVTVGALMLAIGLAMLVLARASAQVVVLLAAAGLIVAGAGRLLGVREPGPWRARWLDVVLGVGLLAAGGIAALWHTAPLRVLAWVLAGMLVASGLAAVVQALRAPSVPHVDDALGPIPGSERVAGVLGGTASVVVGVLVLFWPRLSLAVFALVVGFWLTFAGLGTLLGALRGHRTARRRTLSDDGAPGNRAPGRTPTLARPPARSQLAMVRSGLALLLALALAAATVAVHNLDLRDEPDSFYTAPLAVPGEPGRLVRAEPMPADRVPDGLRGWRILYTSTSGGGEPTVVSGTVLAPPVGTPPARAENGGGADDGAPGGVSTAMPVISVAHGTTGIIPRCAPSLADDPFADGAGAALEQIVTEGWVGVTSDYVGLGTPGPHGYLVGPDAAHDVLDATRAARELEGLELSGQTVVWGHSQGGHGALWTGMLAPEYAPELDLLGVAAFAPAADLYPLAQGVRATTGGKLVSAYIAASWTRYYPGFELSELVAPGYVGLVHRIEGHCFNGANALGAFAIASQL
;
A
#
# COMPACT_ATOMS: atom_id res chain seq x y z
N MET A 1 9.67 10.54 -54.40
CA MET A 1 8.92 10.02 -53.23
C MET A 1 9.83 9.47 -52.11
N GLU A 2 10.96 8.82 -52.39
CA GLU A 2 11.83 8.21 -51.35
C GLU A 2 12.39 9.19 -50.28
N ARG A 3 12.80 10.41 -50.65
CA ARG A 3 13.34 11.38 -49.67
C ARG A 3 12.31 11.83 -48.61
N GLY A 4 11.03 11.91 -48.98
CA GLY A 4 9.94 12.32 -48.08
C GLY A 4 9.58 11.24 -47.06
N SER A 5 9.53 9.99 -47.49
CA SER A 5 9.32 8.82 -46.62
C SER A 5 10.46 8.65 -45.60
N ARG A 6 11.70 8.97 -46.00
CA ARG A 6 12.90 8.86 -45.15
C ARG A 6 12.95 9.89 -44.03
N ARG A 7 12.69 11.17 -44.34
CA ARG A 7 12.63 12.23 -43.31
C ARG A 7 11.51 11.94 -42.31
N SER A 8 10.35 11.52 -42.81
CA SER A 8 9.22 11.12 -41.98
C SER A 8 9.56 9.96 -41.04
N GLY A 9 10.29 8.94 -41.53
CA GLY A 9 10.70 7.80 -40.71
C GLY A 9 11.71 8.14 -39.61
N VAL A 10 12.68 9.02 -39.88
CA VAL A 10 13.63 9.49 -38.85
C VAL A 10 12.91 10.32 -37.79
N THR A 11 12.04 11.25 -38.19
CA THR A 11 11.29 12.11 -37.26
C THR A 11 10.35 11.29 -36.39
N VAL A 12 9.55 10.38 -36.99
CA VAL A 12 8.64 9.50 -36.23
C VAL A 12 9.42 8.58 -35.29
N GLY A 13 10.50 7.95 -35.76
CA GLY A 13 11.32 7.07 -34.93
C GLY A 13 11.96 7.78 -33.74
N ALA A 14 12.48 9.00 -33.94
CA ALA A 14 13.08 9.81 -32.88
C ALA A 14 12.03 10.28 -31.85
N LEU A 15 10.84 10.72 -32.31
CA LEU A 15 9.75 11.12 -31.42
C LEU A 15 9.24 9.94 -30.58
N MET A 16 9.02 8.77 -31.19
CA MET A 16 8.63 7.57 -30.46
C MET A 16 9.67 7.16 -29.40
N LEU A 17 10.96 7.24 -29.75
CA LEU A 17 12.04 6.93 -28.83
C LEU A 17 12.09 7.93 -27.65
N ALA A 18 11.98 9.22 -27.94
CA ALA A 18 11.99 10.27 -26.91
C ALA A 18 10.79 10.15 -25.95
N ILE A 19 9.58 9.98 -26.50
CA ILE A 19 8.36 9.79 -25.71
C ILE A 19 8.46 8.50 -24.88
N GLY A 20 8.95 7.40 -25.49
CA GLY A 20 9.13 6.12 -24.81
C GLY A 20 10.07 6.23 -23.59
N LEU A 21 11.23 6.87 -23.77
CA LEU A 21 12.18 7.10 -22.68
C LEU A 21 11.61 8.03 -21.60
N ALA A 22 10.93 9.11 -22.00
CA ALA A 22 10.27 10.00 -21.06
C ALA A 22 9.22 9.26 -20.22
N MET A 23 8.44 8.36 -20.85
CA MET A 23 7.44 7.54 -20.17
C MET A 23 8.06 6.57 -19.15
N LEU A 24 9.22 5.99 -19.47
CA LEU A 24 9.94 5.09 -18.55
C LEU A 24 10.49 5.83 -17.34
N VAL A 25 11.04 7.04 -17.53
CA VAL A 25 11.53 7.90 -16.43
C VAL A 25 10.39 8.44 -15.58
N LEU A 26 9.29 8.83 -16.23
CA LEU A 26 8.14 9.48 -15.60
C LEU A 26 7.00 8.51 -15.27
N ALA A 27 7.26 7.19 -15.26
CA ALA A 27 6.23 6.17 -14.96
C ALA A 27 5.63 6.31 -13.53
N ARG A 28 6.34 7.01 -12.64
CA ARG A 28 5.90 7.33 -11.27
C ARG A 28 5.40 8.78 -11.09
N ALA A 29 5.35 9.56 -12.18
CA ALA A 29 4.81 10.92 -12.16
C ALA A 29 3.29 10.92 -11.94
N SER A 30 2.65 12.09 -12.02
CA SER A 30 1.20 12.18 -11.92
C SER A 30 0.50 11.36 -13.01
N ALA A 31 -0.69 10.83 -12.71
CA ALA A 31 -1.47 10.06 -13.68
C ALA A 31 -1.72 10.85 -14.97
N GLN A 32 -1.93 12.17 -14.85
CA GLN A 32 -2.11 13.08 -15.98
C GLN A 32 -0.89 13.09 -16.91
N VAL A 33 0.33 13.17 -16.37
CA VAL A 33 1.57 13.15 -17.17
C VAL A 33 1.70 11.82 -17.91
N VAL A 34 1.44 10.71 -17.23
CA VAL A 34 1.50 9.37 -17.85
C VAL A 34 0.49 9.24 -18.99
N VAL A 35 -0.75 9.67 -18.78
CA VAL A 35 -1.82 9.62 -19.79
C VAL A 35 -1.49 10.51 -20.99
N LEU A 36 -0.97 11.71 -20.76
CA LEU A 36 -0.57 12.63 -21.84
C LEU A 36 0.60 12.08 -22.66
N LEU A 37 1.61 11.47 -22.01
CA LEU A 37 2.71 10.82 -22.72
C LEU A 37 2.24 9.60 -23.52
N ALA A 38 1.34 8.79 -22.95
CA ALA A 38 0.73 7.68 -23.66
C ALA A 38 -0.08 8.17 -24.88
N ALA A 39 -0.89 9.22 -24.72
CA ALA A 39 -1.66 9.84 -25.78
C ALA A 39 -0.75 10.35 -26.92
N ALA A 40 0.30 11.09 -26.59
CA ALA A 40 1.29 11.56 -27.56
C ALA A 40 1.97 10.40 -28.29
N GLY A 41 2.37 9.36 -27.56
CA GLY A 41 2.99 8.16 -28.14
C GLY A 41 2.07 7.41 -29.11
N LEU A 42 0.79 7.24 -28.75
CA LEU A 42 -0.22 6.63 -29.61
C LEU A 42 -0.46 7.46 -30.88
N ILE A 43 -0.52 8.80 -30.75
CA ILE A 43 -0.70 9.71 -31.89
C ILE A 43 0.49 9.61 -32.85
N VAL A 44 1.73 9.67 -32.34
CA VAL A 44 2.94 9.57 -33.16
C VAL A 44 3.04 8.20 -33.83
N ALA A 45 2.73 7.11 -33.10
CA ALA A 45 2.73 5.77 -33.66
C ALA A 45 1.65 5.57 -34.74
N GLY A 46 0.46 6.15 -34.53
CA GLY A 46 -0.64 6.14 -35.51
C GLY A 46 -0.28 6.90 -36.78
N ALA A 47 0.25 8.13 -36.65
CA ALA A 47 0.74 8.91 -37.78
C ALA A 47 1.86 8.19 -38.54
N GLY A 48 2.79 7.54 -37.83
CA GLY A 48 3.85 6.72 -38.43
C GLY A 48 3.33 5.59 -39.31
N ARG A 49 2.23 4.94 -38.92
CA ARG A 49 1.57 3.91 -39.75
C ARG A 49 0.91 4.50 -41.00
N LEU A 50 0.21 5.62 -40.86
CA LEU A 50 -0.44 6.29 -42.00
C LEU A 50 0.56 6.82 -43.02
N LEU A 51 1.72 7.27 -42.56
CA LEU A 51 2.82 7.75 -43.41
C LEU A 51 3.61 6.62 -44.08
N GLY A 52 3.30 5.35 -43.82
CA GLY A 52 3.96 4.20 -44.47
C GLY A 52 5.42 4.05 -44.07
N VAL A 53 5.77 4.39 -42.82
CA VAL A 53 7.16 4.35 -42.32
C VAL A 53 7.73 2.91 -42.20
N ARG A 54 6.88 1.88 -42.32
CA ARG A 54 7.29 0.46 -42.42
C ARG A 54 7.32 -0.01 -43.88
N GLU A 55 8.25 -0.92 -44.20
CA GLU A 55 8.38 -1.56 -45.51
C GLU A 55 7.01 -2.07 -46.03
N PRO A 56 6.59 -1.69 -47.26
CA PRO A 56 5.26 -1.99 -47.75
C PRO A 56 5.06 -3.49 -47.99
N GLY A 57 4.13 -4.09 -47.24
CA GLY A 57 3.59 -5.43 -47.52
C GLY A 57 2.59 -5.44 -48.68
N PRO A 58 2.01 -6.61 -49.02
CA PRO A 58 0.95 -6.72 -50.03
C PRO A 58 -0.23 -5.79 -49.73
N TRP A 59 -1.10 -5.47 -50.70
CA TRP A 59 -2.21 -4.51 -50.54
C TRP A 59 -3.11 -4.77 -49.32
N ARG A 60 -3.24 -6.04 -48.89
CA ARG A 60 -3.94 -6.44 -47.66
C ARG A 60 -3.27 -5.96 -46.36
N ALA A 61 -1.98 -5.67 -46.37
CA ALA A 61 -1.26 -5.08 -45.24
C ALA A 61 -1.49 -3.56 -45.13
N ARG A 62 -1.64 -2.87 -46.27
CA ARG A 62 -1.84 -1.41 -46.30
C ARG A 62 -3.16 -0.94 -45.69
N TRP A 63 -4.28 -1.61 -45.99
CA TRP A 63 -5.57 -1.22 -45.38
C TRP A 63 -5.56 -1.47 -43.86
N LEU A 64 -4.91 -2.54 -43.42
CA LEU A 64 -4.78 -2.87 -41.99
C LEU A 64 -3.93 -1.82 -41.26
N ASP A 65 -2.84 -1.36 -41.88
CA ASP A 65 -2.02 -0.26 -41.33
C ASP A 65 -2.80 1.06 -41.25
N VAL A 66 -3.70 1.33 -42.20
CA VAL A 66 -4.61 2.49 -42.15
C VAL A 66 -5.60 2.36 -41.00
N VAL A 67 -6.31 1.22 -40.90
CA VAL A 67 -7.29 0.98 -39.82
C VAL A 67 -6.62 1.06 -38.44
N LEU A 68 -5.47 0.41 -38.27
CA LEU A 68 -4.73 0.46 -37.02
C LEU A 68 -4.14 1.85 -36.74
N GLY A 69 -3.70 2.56 -37.78
CA GLY A 69 -3.19 3.93 -37.66
C GLY A 69 -4.27 4.92 -37.20
N VAL A 70 -5.45 4.87 -37.82
CA VAL A 70 -6.63 5.65 -37.42
C VAL A 70 -7.07 5.28 -36.00
N GLY A 71 -7.08 3.99 -35.66
CA GLY A 71 -7.43 3.52 -34.32
C GLY A 71 -6.49 4.07 -33.23
N LEU A 72 -5.17 4.08 -33.48
CA LEU A 72 -4.19 4.65 -32.55
C LEU A 72 -4.34 6.17 -32.39
N LEU A 73 -4.62 6.89 -33.48
CA LEU A 73 -4.90 8.33 -33.42
C LEU A 73 -6.17 8.64 -32.62
N ALA A 74 -7.25 7.89 -32.86
CA ALA A 74 -8.49 8.05 -32.12
C ALA A 74 -8.30 7.76 -30.62
N ALA A 75 -7.62 6.66 -30.28
CA ALA A 75 -7.31 6.31 -28.89
C ALA A 75 -6.44 7.38 -28.20
N GLY A 76 -5.40 7.87 -28.90
CA GLY A 76 -4.56 8.95 -28.38
C GLY A 76 -5.31 10.27 -28.22
N GLY A 77 -6.18 10.63 -29.17
CA GLY A 77 -7.04 11.82 -29.08
C GLY A 77 -8.03 11.75 -27.92
N ILE A 78 -8.70 10.61 -27.72
CA ILE A 78 -9.58 10.37 -26.57
C ILE A 78 -8.79 10.49 -25.27
N ALA A 79 -7.62 9.83 -25.16
CA ALA A 79 -6.77 9.90 -23.97
C ALA A 79 -6.31 11.33 -23.67
N ALA A 80 -6.00 12.14 -24.69
CA ALA A 80 -5.64 13.55 -24.52
C ALA A 80 -6.83 14.40 -24.05
N LEU A 81 -8.03 14.17 -24.59
CA LEU A 81 -9.24 14.90 -24.17
C LEU A 81 -9.70 14.51 -22.76
N TRP A 82 -9.47 13.26 -22.34
CA TRP A 82 -9.86 12.71 -21.04
C TRP A 82 -8.74 12.67 -20.00
N HIS A 83 -7.63 13.39 -20.22
CA HIS A 83 -6.48 13.35 -19.31
C HIS A 83 -6.79 13.84 -17.88
N THR A 84 -7.86 14.63 -17.70
CA THR A 84 -8.35 15.11 -16.40
C THR A 84 -9.32 14.15 -15.70
N ALA A 85 -9.70 13.04 -16.35
CA ALA A 85 -10.61 12.06 -15.74
C ALA A 85 -10.02 11.47 -14.44
N PRO A 86 -10.85 11.17 -13.43
CA PRO A 86 -10.39 10.53 -12.21
C PRO A 86 -9.66 9.23 -12.52
N LEU A 87 -8.56 8.94 -11.82
CA LEU A 87 -7.75 7.73 -12.03
C LEU A 87 -8.60 6.45 -12.03
N ARG A 88 -9.64 6.40 -11.19
CA ARG A 88 -10.57 5.29 -11.15
C ARG A 88 -11.33 5.09 -12.45
N VAL A 89 -11.81 6.16 -13.09
CA VAL A 89 -12.53 6.08 -14.37
C VAL A 89 -11.59 5.49 -15.44
N LEU A 90 -10.34 5.94 -15.47
CA LEU A 90 -9.32 5.39 -16.38
C LEU A 90 -9.07 3.90 -16.11
N ALA A 91 -9.00 3.50 -14.84
CA ALA A 91 -8.84 2.10 -14.45
C ALA A 91 -10.07 1.25 -14.84
N TRP A 92 -11.30 1.76 -14.65
CA TRP A 92 -12.54 1.09 -15.07
C TRP A 92 -12.59 0.86 -16.58
N VAL A 93 -12.21 1.87 -17.37
CA VAL A 93 -12.16 1.77 -18.83
C VAL A 93 -11.12 0.72 -19.25
N LEU A 94 -9.91 0.78 -18.68
CA LEU A 94 -8.84 -0.19 -18.96
C LEU A 94 -9.24 -1.61 -18.57
N ALA A 95 -9.82 -1.79 -17.38
CA ALA A 95 -10.35 -3.06 -16.89
C ALA A 95 -11.43 -3.60 -17.84
N GLY A 96 -12.41 -2.77 -18.21
CA GLY A 96 -13.47 -3.13 -19.14
C GLY A 96 -12.94 -3.57 -20.50
N MET A 97 -11.94 -2.87 -21.04
CA MET A 97 -11.27 -3.24 -22.30
C MET A 97 -10.56 -4.60 -22.19
N LEU A 98 -9.81 -4.84 -21.12
CA LEU A 98 -9.08 -6.10 -20.89
C LEU A 98 -10.03 -7.28 -20.68
N VAL A 99 -11.12 -7.08 -19.93
CA VAL A 99 -12.15 -8.09 -19.71
C VAL A 99 -12.88 -8.40 -21.02
N ALA A 100 -13.35 -7.38 -21.75
CA ALA A 100 -14.04 -7.58 -23.01
C ALA A 100 -13.16 -8.27 -24.06
N SER A 101 -11.89 -7.84 -24.18
CA SER A 101 -10.91 -8.47 -25.08
C SER A 101 -10.62 -9.92 -24.66
N GLY A 102 -10.51 -10.18 -23.36
CA GLY A 102 -10.29 -11.52 -22.82
C GLY A 102 -11.46 -12.46 -23.13
N LEU A 103 -12.68 -12.02 -22.84
CA LEU A 103 -13.90 -12.77 -23.17
C LEU A 103 -14.03 -13.03 -24.68
N ALA A 104 -13.76 -12.02 -25.51
CA ALA A 104 -13.76 -12.18 -26.96
C ALA A 104 -12.74 -13.23 -27.44
N ALA A 105 -11.53 -13.24 -26.84
CA ALA A 105 -10.51 -14.23 -27.14
C ALA A 105 -10.92 -15.65 -26.72
N VAL A 106 -11.55 -15.81 -25.55
CA VAL A 106 -12.11 -17.10 -25.10
C VAL A 106 -13.18 -17.59 -26.08
N VAL A 107 -14.15 -16.73 -26.44
CA VAL A 107 -15.23 -17.08 -27.37
C VAL A 107 -14.69 -17.47 -28.75
N GLN A 108 -13.71 -16.74 -29.27
CA GLN A 108 -13.06 -17.06 -30.54
C GLN A 108 -12.32 -18.41 -30.48
N ALA A 109 -11.61 -18.67 -29.39
CA ALA A 109 -10.90 -19.93 -29.19
C ALA A 109 -11.85 -21.13 -29.10
N LEU A 110 -13.00 -20.97 -28.45
CA LEU A 110 -14.04 -22.01 -28.34
C LEU A 110 -14.75 -22.26 -29.68
N ARG A 111 -14.92 -21.22 -30.51
CA ARG A 111 -15.58 -21.31 -31.83
C ARG A 111 -14.65 -21.74 -32.96
N ALA A 112 -13.33 -21.81 -32.74
CA ALA A 112 -12.37 -22.16 -33.77
C ALA A 112 -12.57 -23.61 -34.25
N PRO A 113 -12.75 -23.90 -35.55
CA PRO A 113 -13.02 -25.24 -36.06
C PRO A 113 -11.90 -26.26 -35.76
N SER A 114 -12.26 -27.52 -35.55
CA SER A 114 -11.30 -28.59 -35.24
C SER A 114 -10.64 -28.97 -36.55
N VAL A 115 -9.37 -28.62 -36.76
CA VAL A 115 -8.65 -29.08 -37.95
C VAL A 115 -8.12 -30.49 -37.65
N PRO A 116 -8.56 -31.55 -38.35
CA PRO A 116 -7.95 -32.87 -38.25
C PRO A 116 -6.51 -32.80 -38.78
N HIS A 117 -5.54 -33.40 -38.09
CA HIS A 117 -4.17 -33.53 -38.62
C HIS A 117 -4.00 -34.87 -39.33
N VAL A 118 -3.44 -34.79 -40.53
CA VAL A 118 -2.89 -35.92 -41.29
C VAL A 118 -1.51 -36.23 -40.72
N ASP A 119 -1.22 -37.52 -40.59
CA ASP A 119 -0.05 -38.19 -40.00
C ASP A 119 1.28 -37.42 -40.07
N ASP A 120 1.66 -36.78 -38.96
CA ASP A 120 3.06 -36.44 -38.64
C ASP A 120 3.27 -36.73 -37.15
N ALA A 121 4.05 -37.77 -36.83
CA ALA A 121 4.27 -38.29 -35.48
C ALA A 121 5.02 -37.33 -34.51
N LEU A 122 5.34 -36.12 -34.96
CA LEU A 122 5.96 -35.02 -34.19
C LEU A 122 5.14 -33.71 -34.27
N GLY A 123 3.88 -33.78 -34.71
CA GLY A 123 2.97 -32.64 -34.85
C GLY A 123 2.53 -32.02 -33.51
N PRO A 124 2.04 -30.77 -33.51
CA PRO A 124 1.62 -30.08 -32.29
C PRO A 124 0.41 -30.77 -31.65
N ILE A 125 0.31 -30.70 -30.32
CA ILE A 125 -0.79 -31.30 -29.55
C ILE A 125 -2.14 -30.81 -30.13
N PRO A 126 -3.06 -31.73 -30.50
CA PRO A 126 -4.38 -31.36 -31.00
C PRO A 126 -5.08 -30.38 -30.06
N GLY A 127 -5.56 -29.25 -30.60
CA GLY A 127 -6.27 -28.24 -29.81
C GLY A 127 -5.39 -27.24 -29.04
N SER A 128 -4.05 -27.31 -29.14
CA SER A 128 -3.11 -26.39 -28.46
C SER A 128 -3.39 -24.90 -28.72
N GLU A 129 -3.86 -24.53 -29.91
CA GLU A 129 -4.25 -23.14 -30.22
C GLU A 129 -5.55 -22.71 -29.52
N ARG A 130 -6.53 -23.61 -29.40
CA ARG A 130 -7.75 -23.33 -28.61
C ARG A 130 -7.42 -23.17 -27.15
N VAL A 131 -6.61 -24.09 -26.62
CA VAL A 131 -6.16 -24.06 -25.22
C VAL A 131 -5.38 -22.77 -24.95
N ALA A 132 -4.44 -22.40 -25.83
CA ALA A 132 -3.71 -21.13 -25.72
C ALA A 132 -4.65 -19.91 -25.70
N GLY A 133 -5.66 -19.89 -26.58
CA GLY A 133 -6.64 -18.80 -26.64
C GLY A 133 -7.53 -18.69 -25.40
N VAL A 134 -7.99 -19.83 -24.86
CA VAL A 134 -8.77 -19.85 -23.60
C VAL A 134 -7.91 -19.41 -22.42
N LEU A 135 -6.69 -19.94 -22.28
CA LEU A 135 -5.76 -19.57 -21.20
C LEU A 135 -5.42 -18.08 -21.27
N GLY A 136 -5.05 -17.57 -22.45
CA GLY A 136 -4.69 -16.17 -22.64
C GLY A 136 -5.88 -15.21 -22.44
N GLY A 137 -7.06 -15.60 -22.92
CA GLY A 137 -8.29 -14.83 -22.71
C GLY A 137 -8.69 -14.76 -21.24
N THR A 138 -8.60 -15.88 -20.52
CA THR A 138 -8.86 -15.94 -19.07
C THR A 138 -7.84 -15.11 -18.29
N ALA A 139 -6.55 -15.19 -18.64
CA ALA A 139 -5.52 -14.36 -18.03
C ALA A 139 -5.82 -12.86 -18.20
N SER A 140 -6.28 -12.43 -19.39
CA SER A 140 -6.68 -11.05 -19.65
C SER A 140 -7.87 -10.61 -18.78
N VAL A 141 -8.83 -11.48 -18.54
CA VAL A 141 -9.97 -11.19 -17.63
C VAL A 141 -9.47 -11.01 -16.19
N VAL A 142 -8.63 -11.92 -15.69
CA VAL A 142 -8.06 -11.84 -14.34
C VAL A 142 -7.26 -10.55 -14.16
N VAL A 143 -6.40 -10.21 -15.13
CA VAL A 143 -5.64 -8.94 -15.11
C VAL A 143 -6.58 -7.74 -15.17
N GLY A 144 -7.65 -7.79 -15.97
CA GLY A 144 -8.65 -6.74 -16.02
C GLY A 144 -9.32 -6.48 -14.66
N VAL A 145 -9.63 -7.54 -13.89
CA VAL A 145 -10.14 -7.39 -12.53
C VAL A 145 -9.08 -6.81 -11.58
N LEU A 146 -7.82 -7.27 -11.67
CA LEU A 146 -6.70 -6.74 -10.86
C LEU A 146 -6.48 -5.24 -11.04
N VAL A 147 -6.76 -4.68 -12.22
CA VAL A 147 -6.66 -3.24 -12.49
C VAL A 147 -7.55 -2.41 -11.56
N LEU A 148 -8.69 -2.95 -11.13
CA LEU A 148 -9.63 -2.25 -10.24
C LEU A 148 -9.14 -2.17 -8.79
N PHE A 149 -8.33 -3.14 -8.36
CA PHE A 149 -7.73 -3.15 -7.02
C PHE A 149 -6.47 -2.28 -6.94
N TRP A 150 -5.74 -2.19 -8.06
CA TRP A 150 -4.44 -1.53 -8.13
C TRP A 150 -4.40 -0.45 -9.22
N PRO A 151 -5.28 0.57 -9.20
CA PRO A 151 -5.43 1.50 -10.33
C PRO A 151 -4.16 2.31 -10.62
N ARG A 152 -3.45 2.77 -9.58
CA ARG A 152 -2.22 3.56 -9.73
C ARG A 152 -1.05 2.71 -10.19
N LEU A 153 -0.90 1.53 -9.60
CA LEU A 153 0.13 0.58 -10.00
C LEU A 153 -0.11 0.08 -11.43
N SER A 154 -1.36 -0.19 -11.79
CA SER A 154 -1.74 -0.61 -13.14
C SER A 154 -1.42 0.46 -14.17
N LEU A 155 -1.63 1.73 -13.83
CA LEU A 155 -1.23 2.83 -14.70
C LEU A 155 0.30 2.91 -14.85
N ALA A 156 1.06 2.69 -13.78
CA ALA A 156 2.53 2.66 -13.85
C ALA A 156 3.03 1.46 -14.69
N VAL A 157 2.45 0.28 -14.50
CA VAL A 157 2.76 -0.92 -15.33
C VAL A 157 2.41 -0.66 -16.79
N PHE A 158 1.24 -0.09 -17.06
CA PHE A 158 0.84 0.35 -18.39
C PHE A 158 1.86 1.34 -18.98
N ALA A 159 2.33 2.29 -18.17
CA ALA A 159 3.34 3.27 -18.58
C ALA A 159 4.65 2.60 -19.00
N LEU A 160 5.10 1.61 -18.22
CA LEU A 160 6.30 0.84 -18.53
C LEU A 160 6.13 0.02 -19.81
N VAL A 161 5.02 -0.71 -19.96
CA VAL A 161 4.76 -1.55 -21.14
C VAL A 161 4.72 -0.72 -22.41
N VAL A 162 3.95 0.37 -22.41
CA VAL A 162 3.84 1.26 -23.57
C VAL A 162 5.15 2.02 -23.80
N GLY A 163 5.84 2.46 -22.74
CA GLY A 163 7.14 3.12 -22.83
C GLY A 163 8.21 2.25 -23.47
N PHE A 164 8.33 0.98 -23.07
CA PHE A 164 9.23 0.01 -23.70
C PHE A 164 8.84 -0.23 -25.16
N TRP A 165 7.54 -0.42 -25.44
CA TRP A 165 7.06 -0.62 -26.80
C TRP A 165 7.44 0.55 -27.72
N LEU A 166 7.19 1.79 -27.29
CA LEU A 166 7.56 3.01 -28.02
C LEU A 166 9.07 3.13 -28.22
N THR A 167 9.85 2.83 -27.19
CA THR A 167 11.32 2.87 -27.23
C THR A 167 11.87 1.89 -28.28
N PHE A 168 11.45 0.62 -28.22
CA PHE A 168 11.91 -0.40 -29.17
C PHE A 168 11.39 -0.16 -30.59
N ALA A 169 10.11 0.23 -30.73
CA ALA A 169 9.54 0.53 -32.04
C ALA A 169 10.18 1.77 -32.68
N GLY A 170 10.44 2.81 -31.89
CA GLY A 170 11.14 4.03 -32.32
C GLY A 170 12.58 3.74 -32.73
N LEU A 171 13.33 3.02 -31.90
CA LEU A 171 14.69 2.58 -32.22
C LEU A 171 14.74 1.71 -33.47
N GLY A 172 13.83 0.74 -33.60
CA GLY A 172 13.75 -0.11 -34.80
C GLY A 172 13.44 0.69 -36.07
N THR A 173 12.55 1.67 -35.97
CA THR A 173 12.20 2.58 -37.07
C THR A 173 13.40 3.45 -37.47
N LEU A 174 14.10 4.01 -36.49
CA LEU A 174 15.29 4.84 -36.69
C LEU A 174 16.42 4.02 -37.36
N LEU A 175 16.72 2.84 -36.82
CA LEU A 175 17.73 1.94 -37.37
C LEU A 175 17.36 1.47 -38.78
N GLY A 176 16.08 1.21 -39.06
CA GLY A 176 15.58 0.86 -40.40
C GLY A 176 15.81 1.99 -41.41
N ALA A 177 15.43 3.22 -41.04
CA ALA A 177 15.65 4.42 -41.87
C ALA A 177 17.13 4.72 -42.13
N LEU A 178 18.02 4.36 -41.18
CA LEU A 178 19.48 4.49 -41.31
C LEU A 178 20.11 3.34 -42.12
N ARG A 179 19.63 2.11 -41.99
CA ARG A 179 20.15 0.93 -42.71
C ARG A 179 19.78 0.93 -44.20
N GLY A 180 18.60 1.42 -44.57
CA GLY A 180 18.21 1.61 -45.97
C GLY A 180 19.20 2.46 -46.79
N HIS A 181 20.01 3.30 -46.10
CA HIS A 181 21.09 4.09 -46.70
C HIS A 181 22.29 3.24 -47.18
N ARG A 182 22.60 2.13 -46.48
CA ARG A 182 23.78 1.30 -46.77
C ARG A 182 23.53 0.34 -47.94
N THR A 183 22.32 -0.19 -48.06
CA THR A 183 21.92 -1.10 -49.14
C THR A 183 21.64 -0.38 -50.46
N ALA A 184 21.02 0.82 -50.42
CA ALA A 184 20.83 1.64 -51.63
C ALA A 184 22.15 2.11 -52.24
N ARG A 185 23.12 2.53 -51.40
CA ARG A 185 24.47 2.94 -51.84
C ARG A 185 25.29 1.79 -52.44
N ARG A 186 25.03 0.54 -52.01
CA ARG A 186 25.71 -0.67 -52.52
C ARG A 186 25.12 -1.17 -53.84
N ARG A 187 23.83 -0.89 -54.11
CA ARG A 187 23.20 -1.18 -55.41
C ARG A 187 23.60 -0.19 -56.50
N THR A 188 23.80 1.09 -56.18
CA THR A 188 24.28 2.10 -57.13
C THR A 188 25.75 1.96 -57.54
N LEU A 189 26.50 1.00 -56.95
CA LEU A 189 27.89 0.68 -57.29
C LEU A 189 28.03 -0.68 -57.99
N SER A 190 26.92 -1.37 -58.30
CA SER A 190 26.92 -2.72 -58.86
C SER A 190 26.11 -2.83 -60.17
N ASP A 191 25.73 -1.72 -60.79
CA ASP A 191 25.11 -1.69 -62.11
C ASP A 191 26.15 -1.26 -63.14
N ASP A 192 27.03 -2.20 -63.47
CA ASP A 192 27.74 -2.29 -64.75
C ASP A 192 28.08 -3.77 -64.98
N GLY A 193 27.30 -4.45 -65.86
CA GLY A 193 27.75 -5.69 -66.50
C GLY A 193 26.85 -6.94 -66.42
N ALA A 194 26.21 -7.21 -67.56
CA ALA A 194 25.85 -8.52 -68.14
C ALA A 194 24.48 -9.20 -67.82
N PRO A 195 23.76 -9.69 -68.86
CA PRO A 195 22.50 -10.43 -68.72
C PRO A 195 22.74 -11.94 -68.57
N GLY A 196 22.01 -12.59 -67.67
CA GLY A 196 22.11 -14.04 -67.46
C GLY A 196 20.82 -14.68 -66.96
N ASN A 197 20.19 -15.46 -67.85
CA ASN A 197 19.29 -16.60 -67.65
C ASN A 197 18.29 -16.61 -66.48
N ARG A 198 17.00 -16.53 -66.83
CA ARG A 198 15.87 -17.00 -66.00
C ARG A 198 15.72 -18.52 -66.14
N ALA A 199 15.83 -19.23 -65.02
CA ALA A 199 15.30 -20.58 -64.85
C ALA A 199 14.04 -20.50 -63.93
N PRO A 200 12.93 -21.20 -64.25
CA PRO A 200 11.76 -21.24 -63.39
C PRO A 200 11.84 -22.43 -62.41
N GLY A 201 11.34 -22.22 -61.19
CA GLY A 201 10.93 -23.32 -60.31
C GLY A 201 11.83 -23.59 -59.13
N ARG A 202 11.44 -23.05 -57.97
CA ARG A 202 11.40 -23.74 -56.67
C ARG A 202 10.79 -22.80 -55.64
N THR A 203 9.50 -22.99 -55.37
CA THR A 203 8.87 -22.48 -54.14
C THR A 203 9.47 -23.22 -52.95
N PRO A 204 10.12 -22.55 -51.99
CA PRO A 204 10.42 -23.19 -50.72
C PRO A 204 9.14 -23.18 -49.90
N THR A 205 8.43 -24.30 -49.88
CA THR A 205 7.50 -24.62 -48.80
C THR A 205 8.33 -24.83 -47.54
N LEU A 206 8.72 -23.73 -46.89
CA LEU A 206 9.22 -23.74 -45.52
C LEU A 206 8.08 -24.26 -44.64
N ALA A 207 8.14 -25.55 -44.31
CA ALA A 207 7.37 -26.14 -43.24
C ALA A 207 7.52 -25.23 -42.01
N ARG A 208 6.43 -24.57 -41.59
CA ARG A 208 6.42 -23.78 -40.36
C ARG A 208 6.64 -24.78 -39.21
N PRO A 209 7.66 -24.60 -38.36
CA PRO A 209 7.94 -25.60 -37.34
C PRO A 209 6.76 -25.71 -36.37
N PRO A 210 6.40 -26.93 -35.93
CA PRO A 210 5.30 -27.22 -35.00
C PRO A 210 5.50 -26.58 -33.60
N ALA A 211 6.68 -26.01 -33.34
CA ALA A 211 7.04 -25.32 -32.10
C ALA A 211 6.20 -24.06 -31.79
N ARG A 212 5.52 -23.45 -32.78
CA ARG A 212 4.83 -22.17 -32.57
C ARG A 212 3.55 -22.26 -31.75
N SER A 213 2.73 -23.30 -31.95
CA SER A 213 1.48 -23.48 -31.21
C SER A 213 1.72 -23.98 -29.78
N GLN A 214 2.69 -24.89 -29.60
CA GLN A 214 3.14 -25.32 -28.27
C GLN A 214 3.72 -24.15 -27.45
N LEU A 215 4.55 -23.31 -28.07
CA LEU A 215 5.08 -22.11 -27.41
C LEU A 215 3.98 -21.10 -27.04
N ALA A 216 2.97 -20.93 -27.89
CA ALA A 216 1.82 -20.07 -27.60
C ALA A 216 1.00 -20.59 -26.41
N MET A 217 0.81 -21.91 -26.32
CA MET A 217 0.15 -22.56 -25.19
C MET A 217 0.94 -22.40 -23.89
N VAL A 218 2.24 -22.68 -23.89
CA VAL A 218 3.11 -22.51 -22.71
C VAL A 218 3.12 -21.06 -22.24
N ARG A 219 3.26 -20.09 -23.14
CA ARG A 219 3.23 -18.66 -22.80
C ARG A 219 1.90 -18.25 -22.18
N SER A 220 0.78 -18.74 -22.74
CA SER A 220 -0.56 -18.40 -22.25
C SER A 220 -0.86 -19.06 -20.90
N GLY A 221 -0.38 -20.29 -20.69
CA GLY A 221 -0.41 -20.96 -19.41
C GLY A 221 0.40 -20.22 -18.35
N LEU A 222 1.63 -19.80 -18.66
CA LEU A 222 2.45 -19.00 -17.74
C LEU A 222 1.80 -17.64 -17.42
N ALA A 223 1.18 -16.99 -18.41
CA ALA A 223 0.46 -15.75 -18.20
C ALA A 223 -0.74 -15.92 -17.25
N LEU A 224 -1.51 -17.01 -17.40
CA LEU A 224 -2.61 -17.31 -16.49
C LEU A 224 -2.10 -17.63 -15.07
N LEU A 225 -1.05 -18.44 -14.94
CA LEU A 225 -0.45 -18.76 -13.64
C LEU A 225 0.01 -17.49 -12.93
N LEU A 226 0.70 -16.58 -13.63
CA LEU A 226 1.11 -15.30 -13.07
C LEU A 226 -0.10 -14.44 -12.67
N ALA A 227 -1.14 -14.37 -13.51
CA ALA A 227 -2.34 -13.60 -13.21
C ALA A 227 -3.07 -14.14 -11.97
N LEU A 228 -3.20 -15.46 -11.84
CA LEU A 228 -3.79 -16.11 -10.67
C LEU A 228 -2.94 -15.94 -9.41
N ALA A 229 -1.61 -16.02 -9.51
CA ALA A 229 -0.71 -15.76 -8.39
C ALA A 229 -0.84 -14.31 -7.90
N LEU A 230 -0.92 -13.34 -8.81
CA LEU A 230 -1.16 -11.93 -8.47
C LEU A 230 -2.55 -11.70 -7.86
N ALA A 231 -3.57 -12.42 -8.33
CA ALA A 231 -4.92 -12.38 -7.74
C ALA A 231 -4.91 -12.95 -6.31
N ALA A 232 -4.28 -14.10 -6.10
CA ALA A 232 -4.12 -14.69 -4.77
C ALA A 232 -3.34 -13.76 -3.83
N ALA A 233 -2.24 -13.17 -4.30
CA ALA A 233 -1.48 -12.19 -3.54
C ALA A 233 -2.31 -10.93 -3.22
N THR A 234 -3.13 -10.45 -4.14
CA THR A 234 -4.03 -9.31 -3.91
C THR A 234 -5.08 -9.62 -2.84
N VAL A 235 -5.69 -10.81 -2.90
CA VAL A 235 -6.63 -11.29 -1.87
C VAL A 235 -5.92 -11.38 -0.52
N ALA A 236 -4.72 -11.94 -0.49
CA ALA A 236 -3.91 -12.06 0.71
C ALA A 236 -3.59 -10.69 1.34
N VAL A 237 -3.10 -9.73 0.55
CA VAL A 237 -2.75 -8.37 0.99
C VAL A 237 -3.96 -7.62 1.56
N HIS A 238 -5.16 -7.85 1.02
CA HIS A 238 -6.36 -7.10 1.42
C HIS A 238 -7.25 -7.79 2.46
N ASN A 239 -7.07 -9.09 2.73
CA ASN A 239 -8.00 -9.86 3.56
C ASN A 239 -7.35 -10.77 4.61
N LEU A 240 -6.02 -10.92 4.64
CA LEU A 240 -5.37 -11.71 5.69
C LEU A 240 -5.26 -10.90 6.97
N ASP A 241 -6.35 -10.89 7.75
CA ASP A 241 -6.38 -10.37 9.11
C ASP A 241 -6.21 -11.53 10.11
N LEU A 242 -5.02 -11.64 10.69
CA LEU A 242 -4.65 -12.70 11.63
C LEU A 242 -4.67 -12.25 13.09
N ARG A 243 -5.17 -11.05 13.40
CA ARG A 243 -5.20 -10.55 14.78
C ARG A 243 -6.42 -11.03 15.55
N ASP A 244 -6.22 -11.15 16.86
CA ASP A 244 -7.29 -11.46 17.79
C ASP A 244 -8.31 -10.30 17.82
N GLU A 245 -9.60 -10.64 17.72
CA GLU A 245 -10.67 -9.70 18.03
C GLU A 245 -10.77 -9.53 19.56
N PRO A 246 -11.19 -8.35 20.06
CA PRO A 246 -11.36 -8.14 21.49
C PRO A 246 -12.31 -9.18 22.09
N ASP A 247 -11.82 -9.92 23.09
CA ASP A 247 -12.62 -10.90 23.83
C ASP A 247 -13.51 -10.22 24.90
N SER A 248 -14.13 -11.03 25.77
CA SER A 248 -14.98 -10.52 26.85
C SER A 248 -14.25 -9.64 27.88
N PHE A 249 -12.93 -9.66 27.93
CA PHE A 249 -12.14 -8.77 28.79
C PHE A 249 -12.39 -7.31 28.46
N TYR A 250 -12.40 -6.98 27.17
CA TYR A 250 -12.48 -5.63 26.63
C TYR A 250 -13.90 -5.06 26.59
N THR A 251 -14.89 -5.87 26.95
CA THR A 251 -16.28 -5.42 27.00
C THR A 251 -16.50 -4.59 28.26
N ALA A 252 -16.81 -3.30 28.07
CA ALA A 252 -17.14 -2.38 29.14
C ALA A 252 -18.39 -2.87 29.92
N PRO A 253 -18.34 -2.93 31.26
CA PRO A 253 -19.53 -3.17 32.07
C PRO A 253 -20.60 -2.07 31.88
N LEU A 254 -21.87 -2.42 32.13
CA LEU A 254 -22.98 -1.45 32.05
C LEU A 254 -22.86 -0.29 33.06
N ALA A 255 -22.18 -0.53 34.17
CA ALA A 255 -21.91 0.47 35.19
C ALA A 255 -20.42 0.43 35.52
N VAL A 256 -19.76 1.58 35.40
CA VAL A 256 -18.37 1.80 35.78
C VAL A 256 -18.28 3.01 36.71
N PRO A 257 -17.23 3.13 37.53
CA PRO A 257 -16.99 4.35 38.29
C PRO A 257 -16.97 5.58 37.37
N GLY A 258 -17.52 6.70 37.83
CA GLY A 258 -17.44 7.98 37.11
C GLY A 258 -16.13 8.72 37.36
N GLU A 259 -15.35 8.28 38.34
CA GLU A 259 -14.02 8.82 38.64
C GLU A 259 -13.01 8.33 37.60
N PRO A 260 -12.11 9.19 37.09
CA PRO A 260 -11.05 8.77 36.19
C PRO A 260 -9.99 7.93 36.91
N GLY A 261 -9.38 7.00 36.19
CA GLY A 261 -8.25 6.20 36.67
C GLY A 261 -8.60 5.08 37.63
N ARG A 262 -9.88 4.68 37.71
CA ARG A 262 -10.29 3.52 38.53
C ARG A 262 -10.09 2.21 37.78
N LEU A 263 -9.49 1.23 38.45
CA LEU A 263 -9.33 -0.12 37.91
C LEU A 263 -10.69 -0.83 37.90
N VAL A 264 -11.11 -1.30 36.73
CA VAL A 264 -12.37 -2.04 36.52
C VAL A 264 -12.10 -3.55 36.47
N ARG A 265 -11.01 -3.95 35.82
CA ARG A 265 -10.61 -5.36 35.69
C ARG A 265 -9.10 -5.48 35.48
N ALA A 266 -8.52 -6.56 35.98
CA ALA A 266 -7.15 -6.93 35.70
C ALA A 266 -7.06 -8.46 35.52
N GLU A 267 -6.30 -8.90 34.51
CA GLU A 267 -6.03 -10.31 34.28
C GLU A 267 -4.53 -10.50 33.94
N PRO A 268 -3.86 -11.52 34.52
CA PRO A 268 -2.51 -11.87 34.12
C PRO A 268 -2.45 -12.20 32.62
N MET A 269 -1.41 -11.73 31.93
CA MET A 269 -1.20 -12.08 30.54
C MET A 269 -0.65 -13.50 30.39
N PRO A 270 -0.93 -14.18 29.25
CA PRO A 270 -0.29 -15.44 28.90
C PRO A 270 1.23 -15.33 28.96
N ALA A 271 1.90 -16.34 29.52
CA ALA A 271 3.36 -16.31 29.74
C ALA A 271 4.17 -16.19 28.43
N ASP A 272 3.63 -16.64 27.30
CA ASP A 272 4.24 -16.53 25.97
C ASP A 272 4.14 -15.11 25.38
N ARG A 273 3.35 -14.21 25.99
CA ARG A 273 3.22 -12.80 25.62
C ARG A 273 3.90 -11.84 26.61
N VAL A 274 4.61 -12.36 27.61
CA VAL A 274 5.32 -11.58 28.63
C VAL A 274 6.82 -11.89 28.51
N PRO A 275 7.72 -10.88 28.55
CA PRO A 275 9.15 -11.14 28.57
C PRO A 275 9.58 -12.07 29.72
N ASP A 276 10.58 -12.91 29.45
CA ASP A 276 11.01 -13.96 30.37
C ASP A 276 11.36 -13.42 31.75
N GLY A 277 10.74 -14.00 32.79
CA GLY A 277 10.99 -13.64 34.19
C GLY A 277 10.24 -12.38 34.67
N LEU A 278 9.59 -11.62 33.78
CA LEU A 278 8.76 -10.49 34.17
C LEU A 278 7.31 -10.94 34.46
N ARG A 279 6.50 -10.00 34.96
CA ARG A 279 5.07 -10.20 35.21
C ARG A 279 4.27 -9.22 34.37
N GLY A 280 3.22 -9.70 33.71
CA GLY A 280 2.38 -8.88 32.83
C GLY A 280 0.91 -9.01 33.15
N TRP A 281 0.18 -7.91 33.04
CA TRP A 281 -1.29 -7.87 33.13
C TRP A 281 -1.87 -7.09 31.96
N ARG A 282 -3.07 -7.50 31.54
CA ARG A 282 -3.99 -6.60 30.84
C ARG A 282 -4.92 -5.97 31.87
N ILE A 283 -5.21 -4.69 31.70
CA ILE A 283 -6.09 -3.91 32.59
C ILE A 283 -7.23 -3.27 31.80
N LEU A 284 -8.37 -3.09 32.45
CA LEU A 284 -9.50 -2.29 32.01
C LEU A 284 -9.73 -1.22 33.08
N TYR A 285 -9.81 0.04 32.69
CA TYR A 285 -9.93 1.16 33.61
C TYR A 285 -10.82 2.25 33.05
N THR A 286 -11.22 3.17 33.92
CA THR A 286 -12.03 4.35 33.59
C THR A 286 -11.14 5.52 33.22
N SER A 287 -11.55 6.33 32.25
CA SER A 287 -10.89 7.59 31.92
C SER A 287 -11.94 8.66 31.57
N THR A 288 -11.49 9.80 31.08
CA THR A 288 -12.34 10.93 30.71
C THR A 288 -12.00 11.38 29.30
N SER A 289 -13.00 11.49 28.43
CA SER A 289 -12.81 12.17 27.14
C SER A 289 -12.42 13.64 27.34
N GLY A 290 -11.86 14.28 26.33
CA GLY A 290 -11.56 15.72 26.37
C GLY A 290 -12.80 16.62 26.56
N GLY A 291 -14.00 16.07 26.35
CA GLY A 291 -15.28 16.75 26.63
C GLY A 291 -15.81 16.56 28.06
N GLY A 292 -15.14 15.77 28.90
CA GLY A 292 -15.54 15.52 30.29
C GLY A 292 -16.40 14.27 30.51
N GLU A 293 -16.73 13.53 29.45
CA GLU A 293 -17.56 12.32 29.56
C GLU A 293 -16.71 11.10 29.98
N PRO A 294 -17.21 10.23 30.89
CA PRO A 294 -16.52 9.00 31.28
C PRO A 294 -16.34 8.02 30.11
N THR A 295 -15.15 7.43 30.02
CA THR A 295 -14.78 6.41 29.03
C THR A 295 -14.23 5.17 29.73
N VAL A 296 -14.20 4.04 29.02
CA VAL A 296 -13.57 2.80 29.49
C VAL A 296 -12.45 2.46 28.51
N VAL A 297 -11.26 2.19 29.02
CA VAL A 297 -10.05 2.01 28.23
C VAL A 297 -9.31 0.77 28.72
N SER A 298 -8.62 0.08 27.82
CA SER A 298 -7.74 -1.04 28.16
C SER A 298 -6.28 -0.65 28.12
N GLY A 299 -5.41 -1.51 28.64
CA GLY A 299 -3.97 -1.30 28.60
C GLY A 299 -3.22 -2.50 29.15
N THR A 300 -1.90 -2.36 29.28
CA THR A 300 -1.03 -3.38 29.87
C THR A 300 -0.16 -2.81 30.97
N VAL A 301 0.21 -3.69 31.91
CA VAL A 301 1.17 -3.40 32.96
C VAL A 301 2.26 -4.45 32.92
N LEU A 302 3.53 -4.02 32.90
CA LEU A 302 4.71 -4.87 32.95
C LEU A 302 5.48 -4.56 34.24
N ALA A 303 5.74 -5.57 35.05
CA ALA A 303 6.43 -5.41 36.34
C ALA A 303 7.57 -6.42 36.49
N PRO A 304 8.59 -6.11 37.31
CA PRO A 304 9.70 -7.01 37.52
C PRO A 304 9.31 -8.20 38.39
N PRO A 305 10.18 -9.22 38.51
CA PRO A 305 10.00 -10.32 39.44
C PRO A 305 9.68 -9.84 40.86
N VAL A 306 8.97 -10.67 41.61
CA VAL A 306 8.73 -10.41 43.04
C VAL A 306 10.07 -10.36 43.78
N GLY A 307 10.27 -9.33 44.59
CA GLY A 307 11.49 -9.12 45.36
C GLY A 307 12.57 -8.28 44.66
N THR A 308 12.34 -7.84 43.41
CA THR A 308 13.20 -6.85 42.76
C THR A 308 13.13 -5.52 43.53
N PRO A 309 14.26 -4.93 43.95
CA PRO A 309 14.26 -3.62 44.62
C PRO A 309 13.74 -2.51 43.69
N PRO A 310 13.03 -1.50 44.21
CA PRO A 310 12.65 -0.33 43.43
C PRO A 310 13.87 0.43 42.90
N ALA A 311 13.72 0.95 41.68
CA ALA A 311 14.69 1.88 41.13
C ALA A 311 14.79 3.12 42.02
N ARG A 312 16.02 3.56 42.29
CA ARG A 312 16.28 4.78 43.06
C ARG A 312 16.66 5.92 42.14
N ALA A 313 16.09 7.09 42.35
CA ALA A 313 16.57 8.32 41.72
C ALA A 313 18.01 8.60 42.19
N GLU A 314 18.97 8.70 41.27
CA GLU A 314 20.40 8.92 41.57
C GLU A 314 20.67 10.22 42.35
N ASN A 315 19.73 11.17 42.35
CA ASN A 315 19.86 12.49 42.99
C ASN A 315 19.42 12.52 44.46
N GLY A 316 19.44 11.40 45.18
CA GLY A 316 19.22 11.38 46.64
C GLY A 316 17.82 11.81 47.11
N GLY A 317 16.90 12.07 46.19
CA GLY A 317 15.47 12.30 46.46
C GLY A 317 14.71 11.01 46.68
N GLY A 318 15.34 10.01 47.30
CA GLY A 318 14.58 8.91 47.89
C GLY A 318 13.57 9.58 48.80
N ALA A 319 12.29 9.45 48.47
CA ALA A 319 11.25 9.77 49.42
C ALA A 319 11.55 8.88 50.63
N ASP A 320 12.14 9.48 51.67
CA ASP A 320 11.69 9.18 53.01
C ASP A 320 10.19 9.44 52.95
N ASP A 321 9.42 8.39 52.69
CA ASP A 321 7.97 8.30 52.82
C ASP A 321 7.54 8.42 54.29
N GLY A 322 8.37 9.06 55.11
CA GLY A 322 8.22 9.18 56.55
C GLY A 322 8.47 7.87 57.30
N ALA A 323 8.89 6.78 56.65
CA ALA A 323 9.17 5.52 57.31
C ALA A 323 10.47 5.60 58.14
N PRO A 324 10.41 5.56 59.49
CA PRO A 324 11.62 5.58 60.31
C PRO A 324 12.40 4.27 60.07
N GLY A 325 13.45 4.34 59.26
CA GLY A 325 14.35 3.20 58.97
C GLY A 325 13.88 2.25 57.86
N GLY A 326 12.94 2.63 56.99
CA GLY A 326 12.41 1.77 55.93
C GLY A 326 13.00 2.07 54.55
N VAL A 327 13.40 1.04 53.80
CA VAL A 327 13.58 1.14 52.35
C VAL A 327 12.20 1.11 51.72
N SER A 328 11.76 2.20 51.07
CA SER A 328 10.49 2.21 50.34
C SER A 328 10.45 1.05 49.33
N THR A 329 9.34 0.30 49.33
CA THR A 329 9.06 -0.81 48.42
C THR A 329 8.27 -0.38 47.18
N ALA A 330 7.87 0.89 47.12
CA ALA A 330 7.06 1.45 46.05
C ALA A 330 7.90 1.72 44.80
N MET A 331 7.45 1.17 43.67
CA MET A 331 8.15 1.23 42.39
C MET A 331 7.79 2.51 41.63
N PRO A 332 8.75 3.23 41.03
CA PRO A 332 8.43 4.31 40.11
C PRO A 332 7.87 3.78 38.79
N VAL A 333 7.12 4.61 38.07
CA VAL A 333 6.37 4.23 36.87
C VAL A 333 6.95 4.86 35.62
N ILE A 334 7.12 4.05 34.57
CA ILE A 334 7.23 4.53 33.19
C ILE A 334 5.88 4.36 32.50
N SER A 335 5.22 5.48 32.23
CA SER A 335 3.94 5.54 31.53
C SER A 335 4.17 5.71 30.03
N VAL A 336 3.73 4.74 29.23
CA VAL A 336 4.02 4.63 27.81
C VAL A 336 2.81 5.08 27.00
N ALA A 337 3.00 6.17 26.26
CA ALA A 337 2.11 6.62 25.21
C ALA A 337 2.53 5.96 23.89
N HIS A 338 1.78 4.97 23.41
CA HIS A 338 2.18 4.23 22.20
C HIS A 338 1.97 5.03 20.90
N GLY A 339 2.75 4.67 19.88
CA GLY A 339 2.65 5.19 18.52
C GLY A 339 1.44 4.65 17.76
N THR A 340 1.30 4.99 16.48
CA THR A 340 0.13 4.58 15.70
C THR A 340 0.04 3.06 15.51
N THR A 341 -1.04 2.48 15.99
CA THR A 341 -1.39 1.05 15.79
C THR A 341 -2.63 0.88 14.92
N GLY A 342 -3.52 1.87 14.85
CA GLY A 342 -4.76 1.86 14.08
C GLY A 342 -5.81 2.75 14.75
N ILE A 343 -7.07 2.66 14.32
CA ILE A 343 -8.17 3.45 14.89
C ILE A 343 -9.43 2.60 15.22
N ILE A 344 -9.26 1.29 15.29
CA ILE A 344 -10.34 0.32 15.58
C ILE A 344 -9.95 -0.61 16.73
N PRO A 345 -10.92 -1.22 17.43
CA PRO A 345 -10.66 -1.98 18.66
C PRO A 345 -9.55 -3.04 18.55
N ARG A 346 -9.56 -3.87 17.51
CA ARG A 346 -8.54 -4.92 17.29
C ARG A 346 -7.10 -4.42 17.06
N CYS A 347 -6.89 -3.11 16.98
CA CYS A 347 -5.55 -2.51 16.86
C CYS A 347 -4.94 -2.11 18.21
N ALA A 348 -5.54 -2.47 19.34
CA ALA A 348 -4.96 -2.26 20.66
C ALA A 348 -3.58 -2.92 20.81
N PRO A 349 -2.59 -2.22 21.38
CA PRO A 349 -1.34 -2.84 21.81
C PRO A 349 -1.54 -4.06 22.70
N SER A 350 -2.46 -4.03 23.66
CA SER A 350 -2.72 -5.15 24.59
C SER A 350 -3.23 -6.43 23.91
N LEU A 351 -3.74 -6.34 22.68
CA LEU A 351 -4.19 -7.47 21.86
C LEU A 351 -3.09 -8.02 20.94
N ALA A 352 -1.94 -7.35 20.84
CA ALA A 352 -0.86 -7.78 19.96
C ALA A 352 -0.22 -9.09 20.48
N ASP A 353 0.40 -9.84 19.56
CA ASP A 353 1.19 -11.04 19.88
C ASP A 353 2.35 -10.70 20.83
N ASP A 354 2.94 -9.52 20.65
CA ASP A 354 3.97 -8.95 21.51
C ASP A 354 3.47 -7.59 22.02
N PRO A 355 2.70 -7.57 23.13
CA PRO A 355 2.03 -6.38 23.65
C PRO A 355 2.98 -5.42 24.37
N PHE A 356 4.18 -5.89 24.69
CA PHE A 356 5.26 -5.10 25.29
C PHE A 356 6.35 -4.76 24.27
N ALA A 357 6.17 -5.14 22.99
CA ALA A 357 7.12 -4.89 21.92
C ALA A 357 7.53 -3.42 21.84
N ASP A 358 8.83 -3.21 21.80
CA ASP A 358 9.48 -1.92 21.71
C ASP A 358 9.29 -1.28 20.32
N GLY A 359 8.12 -0.69 20.10
CA GLY A 359 7.93 0.39 19.13
C GLY A 359 8.52 1.70 19.68
N ALA A 360 7.68 2.71 19.86
CA ALA A 360 6.86 2.75 21.07
C ALA A 360 7.50 2.67 22.48
N GLY A 361 8.68 2.11 22.69
CA GLY A 361 9.08 1.76 24.05
C GLY A 361 10.49 1.23 24.15
N ALA A 362 11.40 1.68 23.28
CA ALA A 362 12.78 1.23 23.29
C ALA A 362 13.35 1.25 24.71
N ALA A 363 13.66 0.05 25.22
CA ALA A 363 14.14 -0.25 26.57
C ALA A 363 13.07 -0.42 27.68
N LEU A 364 11.78 -0.64 27.38
CA LEU A 364 10.75 -0.86 28.42
C LEU A 364 11.09 -2.07 29.29
N GLU A 365 11.40 -3.21 28.67
CA GLU A 365 11.82 -4.44 29.37
C GLU A 365 13.05 -4.18 30.25
N GLN A 366 14.04 -3.46 29.72
CA GLN A 366 15.25 -3.09 30.44
C GLN A 366 14.93 -2.19 31.64
N ILE A 367 14.12 -1.16 31.46
CA ILE A 367 13.71 -0.22 32.51
C ILE A 367 12.96 -0.95 33.62
N VAL A 368 12.05 -1.86 33.26
CA VAL A 368 11.33 -2.70 34.22
C VAL A 368 12.30 -3.61 35.00
N THR A 369 13.29 -4.19 34.33
CA THR A 369 14.33 -5.02 34.97
C THR A 369 15.15 -4.24 36.01
N GLU A 370 15.33 -2.94 35.81
CA GLU A 370 16.02 -2.03 36.74
C GLU A 370 15.14 -1.57 37.92
N GLY A 371 13.95 -2.14 38.10
CA GLY A 371 13.09 -1.87 39.24
C GLY A 371 12.04 -0.78 39.02
N TRP A 372 11.61 -0.56 37.78
CA TRP A 372 10.45 0.28 37.44
C TRP A 372 9.23 -0.59 37.10
N VAL A 373 8.05 0.02 37.03
CA VAL A 373 6.84 -0.61 36.45
C VAL A 373 6.45 0.13 35.17
N GLY A 374 6.22 -0.64 34.11
CA GLY A 374 5.76 -0.13 32.82
C GLY A 374 4.23 -0.16 32.74
N VAL A 375 3.61 0.95 32.33
CA VAL A 375 2.16 1.03 32.14
C VAL A 375 1.89 1.59 30.75
N THR A 376 1.19 0.84 29.91
CA THR A 376 0.82 1.25 28.56
C THR A 376 -0.69 1.35 28.46
N SER A 377 -1.20 2.54 28.16
CA SER A 377 -2.61 2.72 27.78
C SER A 377 -2.81 2.25 26.34
N ASP A 378 -3.91 1.57 26.01
CA ASP A 378 -4.27 1.32 24.60
C ASP A 378 -4.88 2.56 23.92
N TYR A 379 -5.25 3.60 24.68
CA TYR A 379 -6.17 4.67 24.30
C TYR A 379 -7.63 4.23 24.08
N VAL A 380 -8.56 5.16 24.32
CA VAL A 380 -9.99 4.95 24.07
C VAL A 380 -10.26 4.53 22.62
N GLY A 381 -11.21 3.62 22.42
CA GLY A 381 -11.60 3.09 21.11
C GLY A 381 -10.62 2.06 20.52
N LEU A 382 -9.49 1.82 21.18
CA LEU A 382 -8.63 0.68 20.95
C LEU A 382 -8.90 -0.34 22.08
N GLY A 383 -9.14 -1.59 21.70
CA GLY A 383 -9.56 -2.69 22.57
C GLY A 383 -11.04 -2.58 22.95
N THR A 384 -11.45 -1.40 23.42
CA THR A 384 -12.79 -1.09 23.90
C THR A 384 -13.68 -0.45 22.83
N PRO A 385 -15.02 -0.45 22.98
CA PRO A 385 -15.93 0.26 22.08
C PRO A 385 -15.75 1.79 22.14
N GLY A 386 -15.98 2.46 21.02
CA GLY A 386 -15.90 3.91 20.88
C GLY A 386 -14.98 4.33 19.74
N PRO A 387 -15.06 5.57 19.26
CA PRO A 387 -14.09 6.06 18.29
C PRO A 387 -12.74 6.26 18.99
N HIS A 388 -11.64 5.86 18.34
CA HIS A 388 -10.31 6.27 18.79
C HIS A 388 -10.04 7.71 18.37
N GLY A 389 -9.75 8.58 19.34
CA GLY A 389 -9.35 9.98 19.16
C GLY A 389 -7.93 10.11 18.59
N TYR A 390 -7.72 9.68 17.35
CA TYR A 390 -6.41 9.69 16.71
C TYR A 390 -5.85 11.12 16.62
N LEU A 391 -4.74 11.36 17.33
CA LEU A 391 -4.11 12.69 17.50
C LEU A 391 -5.03 13.73 18.17
N VAL A 392 -5.97 13.28 19.01
CA VAL A 392 -6.72 14.13 19.96
C VAL A 392 -5.94 14.16 21.27
N GLY A 393 -5.26 15.28 21.52
CA GLY A 393 -4.30 15.43 22.61
C GLY A 393 -4.87 15.21 24.02
N PRO A 394 -5.96 15.90 24.40
CA PRO A 394 -6.57 15.74 25.73
C PRO A 394 -6.97 14.30 26.06
N ASP A 395 -7.66 13.61 25.15
CA ASP A 395 -8.03 12.18 25.31
C ASP A 395 -6.79 11.31 25.54
N ALA A 396 -5.76 11.43 24.69
CA ALA A 396 -4.54 10.64 24.83
C ALA A 396 -3.83 10.91 26.17
N ALA A 397 -3.83 12.15 26.65
CA ALA A 397 -3.24 12.51 27.93
C ALA A 397 -4.01 11.94 29.12
N HIS A 398 -5.34 12.06 29.13
CA HIS A 398 -6.19 11.48 30.17
C HIS A 398 -6.03 9.97 30.22
N ASP A 399 -6.09 9.28 29.07
CA ASP A 399 -5.93 7.83 28.97
C ASP A 399 -4.59 7.35 29.56
N VAL A 400 -3.49 8.08 29.30
CA VAL A 400 -2.14 7.74 29.81
C VAL A 400 -2.02 7.97 31.32
N LEU A 401 -2.55 9.08 31.84
CA LEU A 401 -2.53 9.40 33.27
C LEU A 401 -3.43 8.44 34.05
N ASP A 402 -4.60 8.11 33.50
CA ASP A 402 -5.58 7.25 34.15
C ASP A 402 -5.18 5.78 34.12
N ALA A 403 -4.48 5.32 33.08
CA ALA A 403 -3.83 4.01 33.11
C ALA A 403 -2.84 3.91 34.28
N THR A 404 -2.05 4.98 34.48
CA THR A 404 -1.07 5.07 35.57
C THR A 404 -1.75 5.03 36.94
N ARG A 405 -2.85 5.76 37.12
CA ARG A 405 -3.69 5.69 38.33
C ARG A 405 -4.23 4.29 38.57
N ALA A 406 -4.82 3.67 37.54
CA ALA A 406 -5.44 2.36 37.66
C ALA A 406 -4.43 1.27 38.00
N ALA A 407 -3.20 1.36 37.48
CA ALA A 407 -2.13 0.43 37.81
C ALA A 407 -1.76 0.45 39.31
N ARG A 408 -2.01 1.55 40.03
CA ARG A 408 -1.78 1.65 41.49
C ARG A 408 -2.78 0.84 42.30
N GLU A 409 -3.90 0.44 41.69
CA GLU A 409 -4.93 -0.40 42.32
C GLU A 409 -4.69 -1.90 42.07
N LEU A 410 -3.63 -2.27 41.35
CA LEU A 410 -3.29 -3.68 41.11
C LEU A 410 -2.78 -4.36 42.37
N GLU A 411 -3.43 -5.46 42.74
CA GLU A 411 -3.01 -6.29 43.87
C GLU A 411 -1.61 -6.89 43.63
N GLY A 412 -0.74 -6.81 44.64
CA GLY A 412 0.63 -7.35 44.56
C GLY A 412 1.63 -6.46 43.81
N LEU A 413 1.27 -5.20 43.54
CA LEU A 413 2.15 -4.14 43.08
C LEU A 413 1.99 -2.90 43.96
N GLU A 414 3.11 -2.35 44.44
CA GLU A 414 3.14 -1.07 45.13
C GLU A 414 3.85 -0.06 44.23
N LEU A 415 3.13 0.99 43.82
CA LEU A 415 3.66 2.04 42.94
C LEU A 415 3.76 3.36 43.69
N SER A 416 4.87 4.07 43.49
CA SER A 416 5.04 5.42 44.02
C SER A 416 4.30 6.44 43.13
N GLY A 417 4.30 7.72 43.53
CA GLY A 417 3.80 8.80 42.67
C GLY A 417 4.76 9.15 41.52
N GLN A 418 6.02 8.73 41.61
CA GLN A 418 7.07 9.10 40.66
C GLN A 418 6.81 8.48 39.30
N THR A 419 6.57 9.34 38.31
CA THR A 419 6.19 8.92 36.96
C THR A 419 7.09 9.59 35.93
N VAL A 420 7.54 8.83 34.93
CA VAL A 420 8.12 9.35 33.69
C VAL A 420 7.19 8.98 32.55
N VAL A 421 6.98 9.90 31.62
CA VAL A 421 6.16 9.63 30.43
C VAL A 421 7.07 9.48 29.21
N TRP A 422 6.85 8.42 28.44
CA TRP A 422 7.59 8.13 27.23
C TRP A 422 6.63 8.04 26.04
N GLY A 423 7.01 8.54 24.87
CA GLY A 423 6.21 8.36 23.64
C GLY A 423 6.96 8.55 22.32
N HIS A 424 6.57 7.83 21.26
CA HIS A 424 7.08 8.02 19.89
C HIS A 424 5.97 8.21 18.84
N SER A 425 6.18 9.11 17.87
CA SER A 425 5.21 9.42 16.80
C SER A 425 3.88 9.96 17.36
N GLN A 426 2.74 9.29 17.14
CA GLN A 426 1.48 9.60 17.86
C GLN A 426 1.69 9.56 19.38
N GLY A 427 2.46 8.60 19.87
CA GLY A 427 2.81 8.48 21.27
C GLY A 427 3.62 9.66 21.76
N GLY A 428 4.49 10.22 20.92
CA GLY A 428 5.23 11.44 21.24
C GLY A 428 4.30 12.64 21.38
N HIS A 429 3.25 12.73 20.54
CA HIS A 429 2.17 13.70 20.73
C HIS A 429 1.42 13.47 22.05
N GLY A 430 1.05 12.22 22.34
CA GLY A 430 0.45 11.83 23.63
C GLY A 430 1.32 12.25 24.81
N ALA A 431 2.60 11.91 24.81
CA ALA A 431 3.56 12.23 25.86
C ALA A 431 3.69 13.75 26.12
N LEU A 432 3.75 14.57 25.06
CA LEU A 432 3.76 16.02 25.20
C LEU A 432 2.46 16.56 25.83
N TRP A 433 1.30 16.05 25.40
CA TRP A 433 0.01 16.42 26.00
C TRP A 433 -0.13 15.96 27.45
N THR A 434 0.32 14.74 27.77
CA THR A 434 0.38 14.22 29.13
C THR A 434 1.19 15.16 30.03
N GLY A 435 2.36 15.60 29.57
CA GLY A 435 3.18 16.56 30.31
C GLY A 435 2.52 17.92 30.55
N MET A 436 1.74 18.41 29.57
CA MET A 436 1.02 19.68 29.70
C MET A 436 -0.16 19.59 30.67
N LEU A 437 -0.89 18.47 30.68
CA LEU A 437 -2.12 18.32 31.46
C LEU A 437 -1.92 17.71 32.85
N ALA A 438 -0.84 16.97 33.09
CA ALA A 438 -0.59 16.29 34.36
C ALA A 438 -0.74 17.21 35.61
N PRO A 439 -0.20 18.45 35.64
CA PRO A 439 -0.30 19.29 36.84
C PRO A 439 -1.73 19.69 37.23
N GLU A 440 -2.67 19.70 36.28
CA GLU A 440 -4.08 20.05 36.53
C GLU A 440 -4.96 18.81 36.65
N TYR A 441 -4.77 17.82 35.77
CA TYR A 441 -5.62 16.64 35.68
C TYR A 441 -5.23 15.55 36.69
N ALA A 442 -3.94 15.38 36.97
CA ALA A 442 -3.39 14.35 37.86
C ALA A 442 -2.24 14.87 38.74
N PRO A 443 -2.48 15.90 39.58
CA PRO A 443 -1.45 16.52 40.40
C PRO A 443 -0.82 15.59 41.45
N GLU A 444 -1.46 14.46 41.75
CA GLU A 444 -0.93 13.44 42.64
C GLU A 444 0.13 12.52 42.00
N LEU A 445 0.31 12.60 40.67
CA LEU A 445 1.40 11.93 39.97
C LEU A 445 2.59 12.90 39.87
N ASP A 446 3.69 12.56 40.53
CA ASP A 446 4.94 13.32 40.50
C ASP A 446 5.67 13.06 39.17
N LEU A 447 5.34 13.85 38.16
CA LEU A 447 5.90 13.73 36.82
C LEU A 447 7.35 14.22 36.80
N LEU A 448 8.30 13.29 36.83
CA LEU A 448 9.74 13.55 36.84
C LEU A 448 10.28 14.01 35.48
N GLY A 449 9.60 13.65 34.38
CA GLY A 449 10.02 14.02 33.05
C GLY A 449 9.17 13.44 31.92
N VAL A 450 9.34 14.02 30.73
CA VAL A 450 8.69 13.60 29.48
C VAL A 450 9.75 13.35 28.42
N ALA A 451 9.74 12.14 27.85
CA ALA A 451 10.60 11.72 26.76
C ALA A 451 9.76 11.52 25.47
N ALA A 452 9.72 12.53 24.61
CA ALA A 452 8.95 12.50 23.36
C ALA A 452 9.87 12.38 22.12
N PHE A 453 9.74 11.28 21.38
CA PHE A 453 10.54 10.97 20.20
C PHE A 453 9.73 11.15 18.91
N ALA A 454 10.27 11.91 17.95
CA ALA A 454 9.58 12.25 16.70
C ALA A 454 8.07 12.60 16.89
N PRO A 455 7.72 13.45 17.87
CA PRO A 455 6.32 13.72 18.20
C PRO A 455 5.59 14.38 17.04
N ALA A 456 4.32 14.04 16.86
CA ALA A 456 3.42 14.78 15.99
C ALA A 456 3.00 16.12 16.64
N ALA A 457 3.97 17.00 16.90
CA ALA A 457 3.79 18.18 17.76
C ALA A 457 2.97 19.32 17.12
N ASP A 458 3.08 19.52 15.81
CA ASP A 458 2.26 20.48 15.06
C ASP A 458 1.66 19.80 13.81
N LEU A 459 0.36 19.55 13.87
CA LEU A 459 -0.33 18.66 12.92
C LEU A 459 -0.46 19.27 11.52
N TYR A 460 -0.65 20.58 11.40
CA TYR A 460 -0.85 21.22 10.09
C TYR A 460 0.41 21.21 9.20
N PRO A 461 1.57 21.75 9.63
CA PRO A 461 2.79 21.69 8.83
C PRO A 461 3.28 20.27 8.63
N LEU A 462 3.08 19.37 9.62
CA LEU A 462 3.38 17.95 9.47
C LEU A 462 2.57 17.35 8.31
N ALA A 463 1.25 17.53 8.32
CA ALA A 463 0.35 17.04 7.27
C ALA A 463 0.76 17.59 5.89
N GLN A 464 1.09 18.88 5.78
CA GLN A 464 1.57 19.47 4.53
C GLN A 464 2.89 18.86 4.05
N GLY A 465 3.83 18.61 4.97
CA GLY A 465 5.13 18.02 4.66
C GLY A 465 5.05 16.57 4.19
N VAL A 466 4.14 15.78 4.75
CA VAL A 466 4.03 14.33 4.44
C VAL A 466 2.95 13.97 3.42
N ARG A 467 2.15 14.93 2.94
CA ARG A 467 0.97 14.69 2.06
C ARG A 467 1.25 13.84 0.81
N ALA A 468 2.47 13.88 0.28
CA ALA A 468 2.85 13.13 -0.92
C ALA A 468 3.26 11.67 -0.63
N THR A 469 3.59 11.36 0.62
CA THR A 469 4.08 10.04 1.03
C THR A 469 2.93 9.07 1.28
N THR A 470 3.18 7.76 1.13
CA THR A 470 2.19 6.73 1.46
C THR A 470 1.82 6.76 2.94
N GLY A 471 2.80 6.92 3.82
CA GLY A 471 2.56 7.03 5.27
C GLY A 471 1.71 8.25 5.63
N GLY A 472 1.98 9.41 5.03
CA GLY A 472 1.19 10.62 5.24
C GLY A 472 -0.26 10.48 4.77
N LYS A 473 -0.51 9.79 3.66
CA LYS A 473 -1.86 9.48 3.18
C LYS A 473 -2.62 8.53 4.11
N LEU A 474 -1.91 7.52 4.65
CA LEU A 474 -2.45 6.58 5.62
C LEU A 474 -2.87 7.31 6.92
N VAL A 475 -1.95 8.11 7.48
CA VAL A 475 -2.21 8.94 8.67
C VAL A 475 -3.34 9.94 8.42
N SER A 476 -3.38 10.59 7.25
CA SER A 476 -4.46 11.53 6.89
C SER A 476 -5.82 10.84 6.80
N ALA A 477 -5.88 9.59 6.32
CA ALA A 477 -7.11 8.82 6.28
C ALA A 477 -7.59 8.47 7.70
N TYR A 478 -6.69 8.11 8.62
CA TYR A 478 -7.05 7.92 10.04
C TYR A 478 -7.54 9.21 10.69
N ILE A 479 -6.87 10.34 10.46
CA ILE A 479 -7.34 11.65 10.95
C ILE A 479 -8.75 11.93 10.42
N ALA A 480 -8.98 11.83 9.10
CA ALA A 480 -10.29 12.12 8.52
C ALA A 480 -11.40 11.19 9.06
N ALA A 481 -11.12 9.90 9.22
CA ALA A 481 -12.07 8.93 9.77
C ALA A 481 -12.33 9.12 11.28
N SER A 482 -11.30 9.45 12.05
CA SER A 482 -11.42 9.69 13.49
C SER A 482 -12.11 11.03 13.77
N TRP A 483 -11.67 12.11 13.14
CA TRP A 483 -12.11 13.47 13.44
C TRP A 483 -13.55 13.73 13.00
N THR A 484 -14.06 13.03 11.98
CA THR A 484 -15.49 13.11 11.61
C THR A 484 -16.41 12.47 12.64
N ARG A 485 -15.90 11.59 13.50
CA ARG A 485 -16.64 11.02 14.64
C ARG A 485 -16.51 11.87 15.90
N TYR A 486 -15.40 12.60 16.04
CA TYR A 486 -15.07 13.40 17.23
C TYR A 486 -15.54 14.85 17.15
N TYR A 487 -15.46 15.47 15.97
CA TYR A 487 -15.80 16.87 15.76
C TYR A 487 -17.08 16.98 14.94
N PRO A 488 -18.24 17.24 15.58
CA PRO A 488 -19.50 17.37 14.87
C PRO A 488 -19.44 18.54 13.87
N GLY A 489 -20.03 18.34 12.69
CA GLY A 489 -20.05 19.35 11.62
C GLY A 489 -19.06 19.09 10.47
N PHE A 490 -18.30 17.99 10.50
CA PHE A 490 -17.48 17.54 9.38
C PHE A 490 -17.99 16.22 8.81
N GLU A 491 -18.28 16.21 7.51
CA GLU A 491 -18.57 14.98 6.78
C GLU A 491 -17.32 14.49 6.05
N LEU A 492 -17.08 13.18 6.06
CA LEU A 492 -15.88 12.61 5.42
C LEU A 492 -15.79 12.96 3.93
N SER A 493 -16.93 13.07 3.24
CA SER A 493 -17.01 13.48 1.84
C SER A 493 -16.53 14.90 1.56
N GLU A 494 -16.52 15.77 2.57
CA GLU A 494 -16.04 17.15 2.46
C GLU A 494 -14.52 17.25 2.68
N LEU A 495 -13.96 16.29 3.42
CA LEU A 495 -12.53 16.23 3.75
C LEU A 495 -11.68 15.53 2.68
N VAL A 496 -12.29 14.71 1.82
CA VAL A 496 -11.56 13.88 0.85
C VAL A 496 -12.01 14.15 -0.58
N ALA A 497 -11.07 13.98 -1.52
CA ALA A 497 -11.38 14.13 -2.93
C ALA A 497 -12.53 13.18 -3.36
N PRO A 498 -13.39 13.60 -4.31
CA PRO A 498 -14.50 12.78 -4.78
C PRO A 498 -14.09 11.36 -5.17
N GLY A 499 -14.83 10.37 -4.69
CA GLY A 499 -14.58 8.95 -4.93
C GLY A 499 -13.59 8.29 -3.97
N TYR A 500 -12.94 9.01 -3.05
CA TYR A 500 -11.96 8.44 -2.11
C TYR A 500 -12.51 8.01 -0.76
N VAL A 501 -13.75 8.40 -0.40
CA VAL A 501 -14.43 8.01 0.85
C VAL A 501 -14.32 6.49 1.11
N GLY A 502 -14.67 5.67 0.12
CA GLY A 502 -14.58 4.22 0.25
C GLY A 502 -13.15 3.65 0.41
N LEU A 503 -12.10 4.38 0.02
CA LEU A 503 -10.72 3.98 0.32
C LEU A 503 -10.35 4.30 1.77
N VAL A 504 -10.80 5.45 2.29
CA VAL A 504 -10.62 5.80 3.70
C VAL A 504 -11.31 4.79 4.60
N HIS A 505 -12.56 4.41 4.30
CA HIS A 505 -13.26 3.36 5.05
C HIS A 505 -12.57 1.99 5.01
N ARG A 506 -11.85 1.67 3.93
CA ARG A 506 -11.03 0.46 3.92
C ARG A 506 -9.78 0.63 4.77
N ILE A 507 -9.11 1.77 4.67
CA ILE A 507 -7.92 2.07 5.47
C ILE A 507 -8.24 2.01 6.97
N GLU A 508 -9.32 2.65 7.44
CA GLU A 508 -9.70 2.62 8.86
C GLU A 508 -9.94 1.21 9.39
N GLY A 509 -10.38 0.29 8.53
CA GLY A 509 -10.59 -1.11 8.88
C GLY A 509 -9.30 -1.91 9.05
N HIS A 510 -8.13 -1.31 8.85
CA HIS A 510 -6.83 -1.96 8.99
C HIS A 510 -6.02 -1.32 10.11
N CYS A 511 -5.12 -2.12 10.69
CA CYS A 511 -4.11 -1.62 11.63
C CYS A 511 -2.88 -1.07 10.89
N PHE A 512 -2.15 -0.19 11.56
CA PHE A 512 -0.91 0.44 11.07
C PHE A 512 0.32 -0.48 11.19
N ASN A 513 0.27 -1.45 12.10
CA ASN A 513 1.31 -2.44 12.34
C ASN A 513 0.75 -3.88 12.20
N GLY A 514 1.62 -4.89 12.28
CA GLY A 514 1.23 -6.31 12.16
C GLY A 514 0.90 -6.76 10.73
N ALA A 515 0.30 -7.93 10.60
CA ALA A 515 0.03 -8.59 9.31
C ALA A 515 -0.81 -7.73 8.34
N ASN A 516 -1.76 -6.94 8.85
CA ASN A 516 -2.64 -6.09 8.05
C ASN A 516 -2.06 -4.75 7.63
N ALA A 517 -0.90 -4.36 8.18
CA ALA A 517 -0.26 -3.10 7.80
C ALA A 517 0.00 -3.05 6.29
N LEU A 518 0.43 -4.17 5.71
CA LEU A 518 0.68 -4.28 4.28
C LEU A 518 -0.56 -3.91 3.45
N GLY A 519 -1.75 -4.34 3.88
CA GLY A 519 -3.03 -3.98 3.26
C GLY A 519 -3.32 -2.49 3.35
N ALA A 520 -3.16 -1.89 4.53
CA ALA A 520 -3.37 -0.46 4.73
C ALA A 520 -2.42 0.38 3.86
N PHE A 521 -1.12 0.06 3.85
CA PHE A 521 -0.12 0.72 3.03
C PHE A 521 -0.33 0.49 1.52
N ALA A 522 -0.76 -0.72 1.12
CA ALA A 522 -1.13 -1.02 -0.25
C ALA A 522 -2.29 -0.12 -0.69
N ILE A 523 -3.35 -0.01 0.10
CA ILE A 523 -4.51 0.83 -0.19
C ILE A 523 -4.11 2.31 -0.22
N ALA A 524 -3.33 2.78 0.76
CA ALA A 524 -2.84 4.15 0.82
C ALA A 524 -1.93 4.53 -0.36
N SER A 525 -1.19 3.57 -0.93
CA SER A 525 -0.39 3.81 -2.14
C SER A 525 -1.24 4.09 -3.39
N GLN A 526 -2.55 3.77 -3.34
CA GLN A 526 -3.51 4.03 -4.41
C GLN A 526 -4.27 5.37 -4.23
N LEU A 527 -4.09 6.06 -3.09
CA LEU A 527 -4.46 7.47 -2.92
C LEU A 527 -3.52 8.35 -3.76
#